data_AF-A0A3M1YQ03-F1
#
_entry.id   AF-A0A3M1YQ03-F1
#
_cell.length_a   1.000
_cell.length_b   1.000
_cell.length_c   1.000
_cell.angle_alpha   90.00
_cell.angle_beta   90.00
_cell.angle_gamma   90.00
#
_symmetry.space_group_name_H-M   'P 1'
#
loop_
_entity.id
_entity.type
_entity.pdbx_description
1 polymer ?
#
loop_
_entity_poly.entity_id
_entity_poly.type
_entity_poly.pdbx_seq_one_letter_code
_entity_poly.pdbx_strand_id
1 'polypeptide(L)'
;YFDGKPLARQLVAAYLVGWPVEEDFYKTIPPCDSPEQTGCFCSWRTFKEGYKPKRFWKPGNNIAVTNPLTWTTAETEAPAELNKGAIFYKFEKINPGAVKARVYDGILWANKPKFRGSFLLVKKNYHIADYNFYYINVRENAQKRAQAFLRQNGDIPTEIITSPGASGSKGKQ
;
A
#
# COMPACT_ATOMS: atom_id res chain seq x y z
N TYR A 1 -1.49 -22.92 2.73
CA TYR A 1 -0.50 -23.04 3.83
C TYR A 1 -0.97 -22.30 5.07
N PHE A 2 -1.22 -20.98 4.99
CA PHE A 2 -1.77 -20.21 6.12
C PHE A 2 -3.29 -20.35 6.32
N ASP A 3 -4.08 -20.17 5.26
CA ASP A 3 -5.55 -20.07 5.34
C ASP A 3 -6.20 -21.32 5.95
N GLY A 4 -7.05 -21.11 6.97
CA GLY A 4 -7.73 -22.18 7.72
C GLY A 4 -6.80 -23.08 8.54
N LYS A 5 -5.55 -22.65 8.81
CA LYS A 5 -4.55 -23.42 9.57
C LYS A 5 -4.10 -22.66 10.82
N PRO A 6 -3.60 -23.35 11.86
CA PRO A 6 -3.08 -22.70 13.07
C PRO A 6 -2.02 -21.63 12.81
N LEU A 7 -1.27 -21.74 11.71
CA LEU A 7 -0.24 -20.79 11.30
C LEU A 7 -0.81 -19.43 10.86
N ALA A 8 -2.09 -19.33 10.52
CA ALA A 8 -2.74 -18.03 10.27
C ALA A 8 -2.57 -17.05 11.45
N ARG A 9 -2.43 -17.56 12.68
CA ARG A 9 -2.15 -16.76 13.89
C ARG A 9 -0.76 -16.11 13.88
N GLN A 10 0.15 -16.56 13.03
CA GLN A 10 1.48 -15.99 12.84
C GLN A 10 1.59 -15.11 11.59
N LEU A 11 0.49 -14.89 10.88
CA LEU A 11 0.49 -14.04 9.69
C LEU A 11 0.48 -12.56 10.10
N VAL A 12 1.56 -11.85 9.82
CA VAL A 12 1.59 -10.38 9.94
C VAL A 12 0.66 -9.78 8.88
N ALA A 13 1.02 -9.87 7.61
CA ALA A 13 0.15 -9.56 6.47
C ALA A 13 0.76 -10.13 5.19
N ALA A 14 -0.07 -10.43 4.19
CA ALA A 14 0.40 -10.83 2.86
C ALA A 14 0.26 -9.66 1.87
N TYR A 15 1.35 -9.23 1.24
CA TYR A 15 1.32 -8.20 0.19
C TYR A 15 1.30 -8.86 -1.19
N LEU A 16 0.09 -9.16 -1.68
CA LEU A 16 -0.18 -9.85 -2.95
C LEU A 16 -0.22 -8.87 -4.13
N VAL A 17 0.75 -7.97 -4.16
CA VAL A 17 0.79 -6.83 -5.09
C VAL A 17 0.87 -7.30 -6.53
N GLY A 18 0.02 -6.73 -7.37
CA GLY A 18 0.01 -7.02 -8.79
C GLY A 18 -0.93 -8.15 -9.23
N TRP A 19 -1.59 -8.82 -8.29
CA TRP A 19 -2.43 -9.98 -8.58
C TRP A 19 -3.92 -9.69 -8.33
N PRO A 20 -4.85 -10.02 -9.26
CA PRO A 20 -6.29 -9.89 -9.01
C PRO A 20 -6.80 -10.95 -8.04
N VAL A 21 -6.58 -10.72 -6.75
CA VAL A 21 -7.10 -11.58 -5.69
C VAL A 21 -8.54 -11.20 -5.41
N GLU A 22 -9.44 -12.17 -5.44
CA GLU A 22 -10.84 -11.96 -5.05
C GLU A 22 -10.98 -11.74 -3.54
N GLU A 23 -11.94 -10.94 -3.11
CA GLU A 23 -12.18 -10.62 -1.68
C GLU A 23 -12.42 -11.88 -0.82
N ASP A 24 -13.06 -12.90 -1.41
CA ASP A 24 -13.42 -14.18 -0.81
C ASP A 24 -12.47 -15.33 -1.21
N PHE A 25 -11.31 -15.02 -1.80
CA PHE A 25 -10.33 -16.02 -2.23
C PHE A 25 -9.82 -16.91 -1.09
N TYR A 26 -9.71 -16.35 0.11
CA TYR A 26 -9.29 -17.08 1.33
C TYR A 26 -10.47 -17.24 2.28
N LYS A 27 -10.57 -18.40 2.94
CA LYS A 27 -11.65 -18.74 3.87
C LYS A 27 -11.63 -17.91 5.14
N THR A 28 -10.43 -17.56 5.61
CA THR A 28 -10.21 -16.97 6.95
C THR A 28 -9.33 -15.73 6.94
N ILE A 29 -8.67 -15.41 5.82
CA ILE A 29 -7.75 -14.28 5.70
C ILE A 29 -8.45 -13.18 4.88
N PRO A 30 -8.97 -12.12 5.49
CA PRO A 30 -9.67 -11.07 4.76
C PRO A 30 -8.70 -10.10 4.08
N PRO A 31 -9.19 -9.24 3.16
CA PRO A 31 -8.49 -8.04 2.76
C PRO A 31 -8.17 -7.16 3.98
N CYS A 32 -7.05 -6.46 3.93
CA CYS A 32 -6.68 -5.51 4.96
C CYS A 32 -7.48 -4.21 4.82
N ASP A 33 -8.13 -3.79 5.91
CA ASP A 33 -8.96 -2.59 5.99
C ASP A 33 -8.47 -1.58 7.05
N SER A 34 -7.29 -1.81 7.65
CA SER A 34 -6.64 -0.80 8.47
C SER A 34 -5.11 -0.91 8.39
N PRO A 35 -4.39 0.18 8.72
CA PRO A 35 -2.93 0.22 8.64
C PRO A 35 -2.22 -0.70 9.66
N GLU A 36 -2.91 -1.14 10.73
CA GLU A 36 -2.34 -1.98 11.78
C GLU A 36 -2.92 -3.40 11.80
N GLN A 37 -3.90 -3.69 10.94
CA GLN A 37 -4.51 -5.02 10.90
C GLN A 37 -3.45 -6.09 10.61
N THR A 38 -3.51 -7.17 11.36
CA THR A 38 -2.69 -8.36 11.15
C THR A 38 -3.57 -9.50 10.64
N GLY A 39 -2.98 -10.59 10.14
CA GLY A 39 -3.74 -11.75 9.67
C GLY A 39 -4.59 -11.49 8.42
N CYS A 40 -4.23 -10.50 7.60
CA CYS A 40 -4.97 -10.09 6.41
C CYS A 40 -4.05 -10.01 5.17
N PHE A 41 -4.62 -9.77 3.99
CA PHE A 41 -3.86 -9.52 2.76
C PHE A 41 -4.13 -8.15 2.14
N CYS A 42 -3.09 -7.56 1.54
CA CYS A 42 -3.21 -6.39 0.69
C CYS A 42 -3.05 -6.82 -0.77
N SER A 43 -3.84 -6.27 -1.67
CA SER A 43 -3.59 -6.37 -3.12
C SER A 43 -3.92 -5.05 -3.81
N TRP A 44 -3.20 -4.75 -4.89
CA TRP A 44 -3.56 -3.66 -5.80
C TRP A 44 -2.88 -3.86 -7.14
N ARG A 45 -3.46 -3.23 -8.16
CA ARG A 45 -2.88 -3.08 -9.50
C ARG A 45 -3.18 -1.66 -9.99
N THR A 46 -2.14 -0.94 -10.34
CA THR A 46 -2.23 0.49 -10.56
C THR A 46 -2.45 0.82 -12.04
N PHE A 47 -3.43 1.68 -12.28
CA PHE A 47 -3.77 2.18 -13.60
C PHE A 47 -3.96 3.68 -13.55
N LYS A 48 -3.76 4.35 -14.68
CA LYS A 48 -4.08 5.77 -14.80
C LYS A 48 -5.57 5.96 -14.55
N GLU A 49 -5.92 6.98 -13.78
CA GLU A 49 -7.30 7.40 -13.54
C GLU A 49 -8.09 7.49 -14.86
N GLY A 50 -9.29 6.90 -14.86
CA GLY A 50 -10.15 6.77 -16.04
C GLY A 50 -9.78 5.64 -17.02
N TYR A 51 -8.65 4.95 -16.83
CA TYR A 51 -8.28 3.81 -17.67
C TYR A 51 -8.78 2.48 -17.08
N LYS A 52 -9.47 1.71 -17.92
CA LYS A 52 -10.02 0.39 -17.59
C LYS A 52 -9.41 -0.66 -18.53
N PRO A 53 -8.62 -1.63 -18.04
CA PRO A 53 -7.96 -2.63 -18.88
C PRO A 53 -8.95 -3.60 -19.54
N LYS A 54 -9.25 -3.41 -20.84
CA LYS A 54 -10.30 -4.16 -21.57
C LYS A 54 -10.24 -5.69 -21.44
N ARG A 55 -9.05 -6.29 -21.34
CA ARG A 55 -8.89 -7.75 -21.40
C ARG A 55 -9.27 -8.47 -20.10
N PHE A 56 -9.12 -7.82 -18.95
CA PHE A 56 -9.23 -8.49 -17.64
C PHE A 56 -9.95 -7.68 -16.58
N TRP A 57 -10.42 -6.47 -16.90
CA TRP A 57 -11.32 -5.70 -16.04
C TRP A 57 -12.76 -5.88 -16.51
N LYS A 58 -13.65 -6.18 -15.57
CA LYS A 58 -15.10 -6.28 -15.78
C LYS A 58 -15.80 -5.44 -14.72
N PRO A 59 -16.86 -4.69 -15.06
CA PRO A 59 -17.63 -3.96 -14.07
C PRO A 59 -18.21 -4.90 -13.00
N GLY A 60 -18.22 -4.46 -11.74
CA GLY A 60 -18.82 -5.21 -10.63
C GLY A 60 -18.07 -6.50 -10.30
N ASN A 61 -16.75 -6.51 -10.49
CA ASN A 61 -15.92 -7.64 -10.08
C ASN A 61 -15.71 -7.63 -8.55
N ASN A 62 -15.30 -8.77 -7.99
CA ASN A 62 -15.01 -8.95 -6.56
C ASN A 62 -13.50 -8.90 -6.27
N ILE A 63 -12.70 -8.21 -7.08
CA ILE A 63 -11.24 -8.13 -6.84
C ILE A 63 -10.95 -7.19 -5.67
N ALA A 64 -10.28 -7.71 -4.65
CA ALA A 64 -9.84 -6.95 -3.50
C ALA A 64 -8.79 -5.90 -3.90
N VAL A 65 -8.96 -4.67 -3.40
CA VAL A 65 -8.00 -3.59 -3.59
C VAL A 65 -7.79 -2.85 -2.28
N THR A 66 -6.55 -2.86 -1.79
CA THR A 66 -6.09 -2.03 -0.67
C THR A 66 -5.41 -0.80 -1.22
N ASN A 67 -5.86 0.39 -0.83
CA ASN A 67 -5.19 1.63 -1.21
C ASN A 67 -3.89 1.82 -0.39
N PRO A 68 -2.69 1.81 -0.99
CA PRO A 68 -1.44 1.91 -0.23
C PRO A 68 -1.20 3.28 0.43
N LEU A 69 -2.06 4.27 0.16
CA LEU A 69 -2.01 5.57 0.81
C LEU A 69 -2.79 5.60 2.14
N THR A 70 -3.83 4.78 2.29
CA THR A 70 -4.71 4.74 3.47
C THR A 70 -4.71 3.40 4.19
N TRP A 71 -4.31 2.32 3.52
CA TRP A 71 -4.36 0.93 4.00
C TRP A 71 -5.76 0.41 4.27
N THR A 72 -6.74 0.98 3.57
CA THR A 72 -8.17 0.61 3.63
C THR A 72 -8.63 0.16 2.24
N THR A 73 -9.81 -0.45 2.16
CA THR A 73 -10.47 -0.79 0.88
C THR A 73 -11.45 0.29 0.42
N ALA A 74 -11.61 1.37 1.20
CA ALA A 74 -12.54 2.46 0.90
C ALA A 74 -12.28 3.10 -0.47
N GLU A 75 -13.36 3.36 -1.21
CA GLU A 75 -13.32 4.00 -2.53
C GLU A 75 -13.12 5.52 -2.48
N THR A 76 -12.98 6.10 -1.29
CA THR A 76 -12.64 7.51 -1.12
C THR A 76 -11.28 7.80 -1.74
N GLU A 77 -11.17 8.91 -2.46
CA GLU A 77 -9.89 9.34 -3.01
C GLU A 77 -8.90 9.65 -1.87
N ALA A 78 -7.73 9.01 -1.91
CA ALA A 78 -6.61 9.33 -1.04
C ALA A 78 -5.77 10.42 -1.72
N PRO A 79 -5.66 11.61 -1.11
CA PRO A 79 -5.01 12.75 -1.73
C PRO A 79 -3.48 12.53 -1.77
N ALA A 80 -2.79 13.26 -2.65
CA ALA A 80 -1.37 13.01 -2.95
C ALA A 80 -0.46 13.27 -1.73
N GLU A 81 -0.90 14.10 -0.79
CA GLU A 81 -0.22 14.43 0.46
C GLU A 81 -0.01 13.19 1.34
N LEU A 82 -0.83 12.15 1.18
CA LEU A 82 -0.65 10.86 1.85
C LEU A 82 0.47 10.01 1.21
N ASN A 83 0.96 10.38 0.03
CA ASN A 83 2.09 9.73 -0.61
C ASN A 83 3.40 10.20 0.04
N LYS A 84 3.93 9.37 0.93
CA LYS A 84 5.16 9.65 1.67
C LYS A 84 6.41 9.56 0.79
N GLY A 85 6.30 8.92 -0.37
CA GLY A 85 7.40 8.89 -1.32
C GLY A 85 7.27 7.82 -2.39
N ALA A 86 7.18 8.28 -3.64
CA ALA A 86 7.36 7.46 -4.83
C ALA A 86 8.84 7.43 -5.28
N ILE A 87 9.22 6.34 -5.96
CA ILE A 87 10.52 6.17 -6.62
C ILE A 87 10.34 5.80 -8.08
N PHE A 88 11.19 6.35 -8.96
CA PHE A 88 11.09 6.15 -10.41
C PHE A 88 12.32 5.39 -10.97
N TYR A 89 12.56 5.48 -12.28
CA TYR A 89 13.44 4.63 -13.13
C TYR A 89 14.91 4.43 -12.67
N LYS A 90 15.35 5.08 -11.58
CA LYS A 90 16.70 4.92 -11.03
C LYS A 90 16.76 4.71 -9.51
N PHE A 91 15.63 4.77 -8.81
CA PHE A 91 15.57 4.59 -7.35
C PHE A 91 16.44 5.61 -6.55
N GLU A 92 16.94 6.66 -7.20
CA GLU A 92 17.86 7.65 -6.62
C GLU A 92 17.18 8.72 -5.75
N LYS A 93 15.89 8.96 -5.97
CA LYS A 93 15.15 10.06 -5.35
C LYS A 93 13.78 9.62 -4.88
N ILE A 94 13.48 9.96 -3.63
CA ILE A 94 12.13 9.91 -3.07
C ILE A 94 11.34 11.13 -3.55
N ASN A 95 10.11 10.92 -4.02
CA ASN A 95 9.22 11.95 -4.54
C ASN A 95 7.90 11.91 -3.75
N PRO A 96 7.83 12.59 -2.58
CA PRO A 96 6.58 12.76 -1.85
C PRO A 96 5.54 13.50 -2.69
N GLY A 97 4.26 13.26 -2.46
CA GLY A 97 3.20 14.00 -3.17
C GLY A 97 3.06 13.66 -4.65
N ALA A 98 3.76 12.64 -5.15
CA ALA A 98 3.80 12.37 -6.59
C ALA A 98 2.52 11.74 -7.13
N VAL A 99 1.83 10.95 -6.30
CA VAL A 99 0.71 10.09 -6.69
C VAL A 99 -0.41 10.14 -5.65
N LYS A 100 -1.62 10.55 -6.06
CA LYS A 100 -2.89 10.26 -5.38
C LYS A 100 -3.42 8.90 -5.86
N ALA A 101 -4.26 8.26 -5.06
CA ALA A 101 -4.83 6.97 -5.43
C ALA A 101 -6.26 6.78 -4.94
N ARG A 102 -7.05 6.03 -5.71
CA ARG A 102 -8.45 5.72 -5.40
C ARG A 102 -8.74 4.26 -5.77
N VAL A 103 -9.38 3.52 -4.87
CA VAL A 103 -9.95 2.20 -5.22
C VAL A 103 -11.12 2.41 -6.17
N TYR A 104 -11.14 1.67 -7.26
CA TYR A 104 -12.24 1.72 -8.23
C TYR A 104 -12.44 0.33 -8.83
N ASP A 105 -13.55 -0.33 -8.46
CA ASP A 105 -14.06 -1.54 -9.13
C ASP A 105 -12.95 -2.56 -9.50
N GLY A 106 -12.22 -3.05 -8.49
CA GLY A 106 -11.18 -4.07 -8.67
C GLY A 106 -9.83 -3.61 -9.21
N ILE A 107 -9.62 -2.29 -9.34
CA ILE A 107 -8.34 -1.68 -9.69
C ILE A 107 -8.01 -0.47 -8.79
N LEU A 108 -6.73 -0.11 -8.76
CA LEU A 108 -6.26 1.11 -8.11
C LEU A 108 -6.01 2.18 -9.16
N TRP A 109 -6.82 3.23 -9.16
CA TRP A 109 -6.59 4.39 -10.01
C TRP A 109 -5.60 5.35 -9.38
N ALA A 110 -4.71 5.90 -10.21
CA ALA A 110 -3.73 6.89 -9.84
C ALA A 110 -3.65 8.01 -10.88
N ASN A 111 -3.30 9.22 -10.46
CA ASN A 111 -2.99 10.29 -11.40
C ASN A 111 -1.71 9.97 -12.20
N LYS A 112 -1.49 10.75 -13.26
CA LYS A 112 -0.17 10.78 -13.91
C LYS A 112 0.86 11.34 -12.90
N PRO A 113 1.91 10.58 -12.53
CA PRO A 113 2.87 10.99 -11.51
C PRO A 113 3.58 12.29 -11.91
N LYS A 114 3.79 13.18 -10.94
CA LYS A 114 4.48 14.46 -11.14
C LYS A 114 5.99 14.30 -10.93
N PHE A 115 6.74 14.29 -12.03
CA PHE A 115 8.22 14.35 -12.01
C PHE A 115 8.76 15.01 -13.29
N ARG A 116 10.05 15.40 -13.27
CA ARG A 116 10.70 16.01 -14.44
C ARG A 116 10.71 15.04 -15.62
N GLY A 117 10.11 15.43 -16.75
CA GLY A 117 9.95 14.55 -17.92
C GLY A 117 8.71 13.66 -17.89
N SER A 118 7.86 13.77 -16.86
CA SER A 118 6.62 12.99 -16.77
C SER A 118 5.71 13.16 -17.99
N PHE A 119 5.78 14.28 -18.72
CA PHE A 119 5.03 14.48 -19.96
C PHE A 119 5.25 13.34 -20.98
N LEU A 120 6.44 12.73 -21.03
CA LEU A 120 6.78 11.59 -21.89
C LEU A 120 6.10 10.27 -21.46
N LEU A 121 5.57 10.18 -20.23
CA LEU A 121 4.81 9.03 -19.77
C LEU A 121 3.42 9.02 -20.40
N VAL A 122 3.29 8.28 -21.50
CA VAL A 122 2.02 8.08 -22.25
C VAL A 122 1.27 6.80 -21.86
N LYS A 123 1.94 5.86 -21.17
CA LYS A 123 1.32 4.61 -20.72
C LYS A 123 0.18 4.89 -19.74
N LYS A 124 -0.88 4.09 -19.83
CA LYS A 124 -2.03 4.10 -18.91
C LYS A 124 -2.05 2.90 -17.95
N ASN A 125 -1.26 1.86 -18.26
CA ASN A 125 -1.01 0.74 -17.38
C ASN A 125 0.21 1.07 -16.51
N TYR A 126 -0.01 1.25 -15.20
CA TYR A 126 1.01 1.56 -14.21
C TYR A 126 1.35 0.37 -13.32
N HIS A 127 0.90 -0.84 -13.67
CA HIS A 127 1.12 -2.07 -12.91
C HIS A 127 2.61 -2.37 -12.65
N ILE A 128 3.50 -2.01 -13.59
CA ILE A 128 4.96 -2.09 -13.39
C ILE A 128 5.48 -1.22 -12.24
N ALA A 129 4.68 -0.25 -11.79
CA ALA A 129 5.02 0.71 -10.76
C ALA A 129 4.24 0.50 -9.45
N ASP A 130 3.61 -0.66 -9.25
CA ASP A 130 2.76 -0.93 -8.08
C ASP A 130 3.48 -0.74 -6.74
N TYR A 131 4.76 -1.11 -6.64
CA TYR A 131 5.56 -0.77 -5.45
C TYR A 131 6.16 0.64 -5.56
N ASN A 132 6.63 1.02 -6.74
CA ASN A 132 7.35 2.26 -6.99
C ASN A 132 6.56 3.51 -6.60
N PHE A 133 5.26 3.56 -6.91
CA PHE A 133 4.44 4.73 -6.60
C PHE A 133 4.20 4.92 -5.11
N TYR A 134 4.29 3.86 -4.31
CA TYR A 134 3.93 3.87 -2.88
C TYR A 134 5.08 3.39 -2.00
N TYR A 135 6.32 3.51 -2.48
CA TYR A 135 7.48 2.82 -1.91
C TYR A 135 7.70 3.10 -0.42
N ILE A 136 7.67 4.37 -0.01
CA ILE A 136 7.83 4.72 1.41
C ILE A 136 6.62 4.27 2.23
N ASN A 137 5.40 4.47 1.70
CA ASN A 137 4.18 4.01 2.37
C ASN A 137 4.26 2.51 2.68
N VAL A 138 4.61 1.67 1.70
CA VAL A 138 4.72 0.21 1.85
C VAL A 138 5.74 -0.16 2.92
N ARG A 139 6.93 0.48 2.90
CA ARG A 139 7.98 0.21 3.89
C ARG A 139 7.51 0.52 5.30
N GLU A 140 6.89 1.67 5.50
CA GLU A 140 6.37 2.07 6.80
C GLU A 140 5.22 1.17 7.25
N ASN A 141 4.34 0.74 6.35
CA ASN A 141 3.24 -0.14 6.72
C ASN A 141 3.71 -1.55 7.08
N ALA A 142 4.71 -2.08 6.38
CA ALA A 142 5.34 -3.35 6.75
C ALA A 142 5.92 -3.28 8.17
N GLN A 143 6.62 -2.18 8.52
CA GLN A 143 7.10 -1.95 9.88
C GLN A 143 5.95 -1.83 10.88
N LYS A 144 4.92 -1.05 10.54
CA LYS A 144 3.77 -0.79 11.41
C LYS A 144 3.00 -2.08 11.75
N ARG A 145 2.77 -2.96 10.77
CA ARG A 145 2.10 -4.25 10.98
C ARG A 145 2.98 -5.23 11.73
N ALA A 146 4.30 -5.26 11.48
CA ALA A 146 5.22 -6.08 12.25
C ALA A 146 5.21 -5.67 13.74
N GLN A 147 5.23 -4.37 14.03
CA GLN A 147 5.11 -3.86 15.39
C GLN A 147 3.74 -4.19 16.00
N ALA A 148 2.65 -4.02 15.25
CA ALA A 148 1.31 -4.36 15.72
C ALA A 148 1.20 -5.86 16.09
N PHE A 149 1.77 -6.73 15.25
CA PHE A 149 1.85 -8.16 15.51
C PHE A 149 2.63 -8.49 16.78
N LEU A 150 3.83 -7.91 16.95
CA LEU A 150 4.63 -8.15 18.16
C LEU A 150 3.93 -7.61 19.43
N ARG A 151 3.25 -6.46 19.36
CA ARG A 151 2.43 -5.95 20.46
C ARG A 151 1.29 -6.90 20.85
N GLN A 152 0.59 -7.46 19.85
CA GLN A 152 -0.52 -8.40 20.07
C GLN A 152 -0.06 -9.72 20.72
N ASN A 153 1.19 -10.13 20.47
CA ASN A 153 1.75 -11.38 21.00
C ASN A 153 2.60 -11.20 22.27
N GLY A 154 2.75 -9.97 22.78
CA GLY A 154 3.53 -9.69 23.99
C GLY A 154 5.05 -9.66 23.78
N ASP A 155 5.51 -9.58 22.53
CA ASP A 155 6.93 -9.67 22.15
C ASP A 155 7.67 -8.32 22.17
N ILE A 156 7.01 -7.20 22.51
CA ILE A 156 7.65 -5.89 22.73
C ILE A 156 7.28 -5.33 24.11
N PRO A 157 8.26 -4.97 24.96
CA PRO A 157 8.02 -4.21 26.18
C PRO A 157 7.41 -2.83 25.90
N THR A 158 6.38 -2.45 26.67
CA THR A 158 5.58 -1.22 26.53
C THR A 158 6.40 0.08 26.48
N GLU A 159 7.65 0.09 26.94
CA GLU A 159 8.51 1.27 27.09
C GLU A 159 9.06 1.85 25.76
N ILE A 160 9.02 1.11 24.65
CA ILE A 160 9.57 1.59 23.37
C ILE A 160 8.56 2.48 22.60
N ILE A 161 7.33 2.63 23.10
CA ILE A 161 6.22 3.27 22.37
C ILE A 161 6.28 4.82 22.42
N THR A 162 7.07 5.43 23.31
CA THR A 162 6.99 6.89 23.59
C THR A 162 8.24 7.73 23.30
N SER A 163 9.03 7.40 22.29
CA SER A 163 10.13 8.30 21.87
C SER A 163 9.82 8.97 20.52
N PRO A 164 9.37 10.24 20.50
CA PRO A 164 9.45 11.07 19.31
C PRO A 164 10.91 11.31 18.97
N GLY A 165 11.26 11.24 17.69
CA GLY A 165 12.62 11.42 17.19
C GLY A 165 13.29 12.69 17.71
N ALA A 166 14.52 12.54 18.19
CA ALA A 166 15.40 13.64 18.54
C ALA A 166 15.60 14.56 17.31
N SER A 167 14.96 15.73 17.33
CA SER A 167 15.33 16.84 16.46
C SER A 167 16.60 17.48 17.02
N GLY A 168 17.72 17.28 16.33
CA GLY A 168 18.98 17.93 16.67
C GLY A 168 18.89 19.45 16.54
N SER A 169 19.10 20.17 17.64
CA SER A 169 19.49 21.58 17.59
C SER A 169 21.00 21.67 17.46
N LYS A 170 21.48 22.19 16.32
CA LYS A 170 22.87 22.64 16.16
C LYS A 170 23.07 23.89 17.04
N GLY A 171 23.92 23.77 18.06
CA GLY A 171 24.50 24.93 18.73
C GLY A 171 25.52 25.59 17.81
N LYS A 172 25.43 26.91 17.67
CA LYS A 172 26.52 27.77 17.19
C LYS A 172 27.48 28.03 18.35
N GLN A 173 28.76 27.79 18.13
CA GLN A 173 29.86 28.60 18.65
C GLN A 173 30.70 29.02 17.45
#